data_AF-A0A9Q3F7D9-F1
#
_entry.id   AF-A0A9Q3F7D9-F1
#
_cell.length_a   1.000
_cell.length_b   1.000
_cell.length_c   1.000
_cell.angle_alpha   90.00
_cell.angle_beta   90.00
_cell.angle_gamma   90.00
#
_symmetry.space_group_name_H-M   'P 1'
#
loop_
_entity.id
_entity.type
_entity.pdbx_description
1 polymer ?
#
loop_
_entity_poly.entity_id
_entity_poly.type
_entity_poly.pdbx_seq_one_letter_code
_entity_poly.pdbx_strand_id
1 'polypeptide(L)'
;MMTPPHCIIKTPLLPHQKTGLAFLWDRDIPNGQSSRNLWATSPPGSPFNSRNIITNKVISLFESLSTNTPLGGLLADDIGLGKTIQANALTSTSKQS
;
A
#
# COMPACT_ATOMS: atom_id res chain seq x y z
N MET A 1 -0.95 13.37 -0.56
CA MET A 1 0.33 13.04 -1.22
C MET A 1 1.40 12.94 -0.14
N MET A 2 2.21 11.88 -0.15
CA MET A 2 3.27 11.70 0.84
C MET A 2 4.51 12.50 0.44
N THR A 3 5.12 13.21 1.39
CA THR A 3 6.31 14.03 1.16
C THR A 3 7.38 13.55 2.13
N PRO A 4 8.55 13.08 1.66
CA PRO A 4 9.61 12.63 2.56
C PRO A 4 10.17 13.81 3.38
N PRO A 5 10.76 13.53 4.55
CA PRO A 5 11.35 14.58 5.39
C PRO A 5 12.46 15.33 4.63
N HIS A 6 12.30 16.65 4.52
CA HIS A 6 13.16 17.55 3.73
C HIS A 6 14.61 17.62 4.25
N CYS A 7 14.86 17.14 5.47
CA CYS A 7 16.20 17.04 6.04
C CYS A 7 17.04 15.90 5.43
N ILE A 8 16.40 14.87 4.86
CA ILE A 8 17.08 13.70 4.28
C ILE A 8 17.00 13.71 2.75
N ILE A 9 15.80 13.97 2.19
CA ILE A 9 15.60 14.07 0.74
C ILE A 9 15.52 15.53 0.36
N LYS A 10 16.63 16.08 -0.16
CA LYS A 10 16.72 17.49 -0.61
C LYS A 10 16.15 17.70 -2.01
N THR A 11 16.04 16.63 -2.80
CA THR A 11 15.54 16.69 -4.18
C THR A 11 14.02 16.71 -4.17
N PRO A 12 13.36 17.67 -4.85
CA PRO A 12 11.91 17.67 -4.95
C PRO A 12 11.44 16.46 -5.77
N LEU A 13 10.53 15.67 -5.21
CA LEU A 13 9.93 14.54 -5.91
C LEU A 13 8.94 15.00 -6.97
N LEU A 14 9.02 14.40 -8.16
CA LEU A 14 8.04 14.57 -9.23
C LEU A 14 6.69 13.94 -8.86
N PRO A 15 5.57 14.35 -9.49
CA PRO A 15 4.24 13.83 -9.13
C PRO A 15 4.13 12.31 -9.17
N HIS A 16 4.66 11.64 -10.20
CA HIS A 16 4.64 10.18 -10.30
C HIS A 16 5.49 9.51 -9.21
N GLN A 17 6.61 10.12 -8.83
CA GLN A 17 7.47 9.61 -7.76
C GLN A 17 6.78 9.67 -6.39
N LYS A 18 5.95 10.70 -6.15
CA LYS A 18 5.12 10.78 -4.95
C LYS A 18 4.05 9.70 -4.92
N THR A 19 3.46 9.38 -6.07
CA THR A 19 2.47 8.31 -6.20
C THR A 19 3.11 6.93 -5.97
N GLY A 20 4.25 6.65 -6.61
CA GLY A 20 4.99 5.41 -6.40
C GLY A 20 5.44 5.23 -4.94
N LEU A 21 5.92 6.30 -4.31
CA LEU A 21 6.27 6.32 -2.90
C LEU A 21 5.07 6.04 -1.98
N ALA A 22 3.90 6.66 -2.25
CA ALA A 22 2.69 6.42 -1.48
C ALA A 22 2.19 4.97 -1.62
N PHE A 23 2.30 4.38 -2.81
CA PHE A 23 1.97 2.98 -3.05
C PHE A 23 2.86 2.03 -2.24
N LEU A 24 4.18 2.25 -2.28
CA LEU A 24 5.12 1.44 -1.50
C LEU A 24 4.90 1.54 -0.01
N TRP A 25 4.66 2.75 0.48
CA TRP A 25 4.38 2.98 1.90
C TRP A 25 3.12 2.26 2.37
N ASP A 26 2.04 2.32 1.59
CA ASP A 26 0.81 1.59 1.90
C ASP A 26 1.02 0.07 1.88
N ARG A 27 1.98 -0.43 1.09
CA ARG A 27 2.39 -1.84 1.04
C ARG A 27 3.27 -2.28 2.19
N ASP A 28 3.96 -1.36 2.86
CA ASP A 28 4.79 -1.66 4.02
C ASP A 28 4.00 -1.65 5.34
N ILE A 29 2.75 -1.17 5.33
CA ILE A 29 1.85 -1.17 6.49
C ILE A 29 0.98 -2.43 6.50
N PRO A 30 0.97 -3.21 7.59
CA PRO A 30 0.03 -4.31 7.77
C PRO A 30 -1.42 -3.82 7.63
N ASN A 31 -2.21 -4.50 6.80
CA ASN A 31 -3.60 -4.13 6.47
C ASN A 31 -3.79 -2.79 5.73
N GLY A 32 -2.75 -2.29 5.04
CA GLY A 32 -2.84 -1.13 4.15
C GLY A 32 -3.96 -1.25 3.10
N GLN A 33 -4.40 -0.14 2.51
CA GLN A 33 -5.57 -0.12 1.63
C GLN A 33 -5.39 -1.02 0.40
N SER A 34 -4.20 -1.01 -0.20
CA SER A 34 -3.84 -1.85 -1.35
C SER A 34 -3.94 -3.35 -1.04
N SER A 35 -3.83 -3.73 0.23
CA SER A 35 -3.95 -5.12 0.67
C SER A 35 -5.38 -5.66 0.58
N ARG A 36 -6.37 -4.78 0.45
CA ARG A 36 -7.81 -5.11 0.47
C ARG A 36 -8.47 -5.11 -0.91
N ASN A 37 -7.73 -4.81 -1.98
CA ASN A 37 -8.29 -4.66 -3.34
C ASN A 37 -9.01 -5.91 -3.89
N LEU A 38 -8.68 -7.10 -3.38
CA LEU A 38 -9.34 -8.35 -3.77
C LEU A 38 -10.52 -8.73 -2.86
N TRP A 39 -10.87 -7.90 -1.88
CA TRP A 39 -11.96 -8.11 -0.93
C TRP A 39 -13.08 -7.12 -1.20
N ALA A 40 -14.26 -7.63 -1.54
CA ALA A 40 -15.47 -6.85 -1.67
C ALA A 40 -16.18 -6.77 -0.32
N THR A 41 -16.59 -5.57 0.09
CA THR A 41 -17.44 -5.37 1.25
C THR A 41 -18.83 -5.92 0.95
N SER A 42 -19.36 -6.72 1.87
CA SER A 42 -20.71 -7.26 1.73
C SER A 42 -21.77 -6.17 1.87
N PRO A 43 -22.92 -6.30 1.19
CA PRO A 43 -24.04 -5.37 1.37
C PRO A 43 -24.65 -5.45 2.78
N PRO A 44 -25.32 -4.38 3.25
CA PRO A 44 -26.01 -4.38 4.54
C PRO A 44 -27.00 -5.55 4.67
N GLY A 45 -26.98 -6.25 5.80
CA GLY A 45 -27.83 -7.43 6.05
C GLY A 45 -27.23 -8.76 5.59
N SER A 46 -26.04 -8.77 5.00
CA SER A 46 -25.30 -10.01 4.74
C SER A 46 -24.78 -10.63 6.04
N PRO A 47 -24.76 -11.98 6.18
CA PRO A 47 -24.17 -12.66 7.34
C PRO A 47 -22.62 -12.57 7.37
N PHE A 48 -22.01 -11.86 6.44
CA PHE A 48 -20.58 -11.80 6.24
C PHE A 48 -20.10 -10.36 6.07
N ASN A 49 -18.87 -10.08 6.49
CA ASN A 49 -18.27 -8.75 6.39
C ASN A 49 -17.64 -8.50 5.02
N SER A 50 -16.90 -9.49 4.50
CA SER A 50 -16.17 -9.34 3.23
C SER A 50 -16.04 -10.66 2.48
N ARG A 51 -15.99 -10.58 1.16
CA ARG A 51 -15.79 -11.72 0.25
C ARG A 51 -14.59 -11.47 -0.66
N ASN A 52 -13.71 -12.46 -0.76
CA ASN A 52 -12.63 -12.43 -1.73
C ASN A 52 -13.17 -12.71 -3.14
N ILE A 53 -12.89 -11.82 -4.09
CA ILE A 53 -13.49 -11.82 -5.43
C ILE A 53 -13.02 -13.02 -6.26
N ILE A 54 -11.82 -13.54 -5.99
CA ILE A 54 -11.20 -14.62 -6.77
C ILE A 54 -11.50 -16.00 -6.17
N THR A 55 -11.25 -16.15 -4.87
CA THR A 55 -11.37 -17.44 -4.17
C THR A 55 -12.77 -17.73 -3.65
N ASN A 56 -13.66 -16.72 -3.66
CA ASN A 56 -14.95 -16.75 -2.98
C ASN A 56 -14.87 -17.02 -1.47
N LYS A 57 -13.67 -16.94 -0.86
CA LYS A 57 -13.52 -17.01 0.59
C LYS A 57 -14.30 -15.88 1.23
N VAL A 58 -15.00 -16.20 2.30
CA VAL A 58 -15.85 -15.24 3.02
C VAL A 58 -15.35 -15.09 4.45
N ILE A 59 -15.38 -13.86 4.95
CA ILE A 59 -15.04 -13.52 6.33
C ILE A 59 -16.33 -13.21 7.06
N SER A 60 -16.53 -13.89 8.18
CA SER A 60 -17.73 -13.72 9.01
C SER A 60 -17.79 -12.32 9.63
N LEU A 61 -18.99 -11.89 10.04
CA LEU A 61 -19.20 -10.58 10.66
C LEU A 61 -18.32 -10.30 11.88
N PHE A 62 -17.92 -11.33 12.61
CA PHE A 62 -17.14 -11.22 13.84
C PHE A 62 -15.64 -11.42 13.65
N GLU A 63 -15.21 -11.74 12.43
CA GLU A 63 -13.81 -12.00 12.11
C GLU A 63 -13.19 -10.76 11.47
N SER A 64 -12.02 -10.37 11.97
CA SER A 64 -11.24 -9.29 11.37
C SER A 64 -10.62 -9.78 10.07
N LEU A 65 -10.65 -8.94 9.05
CA LEU A 65 -9.87 -9.12 7.83
C LEU A 65 -8.38 -8.98 8.18
N SER A 66 -7.77 -10.07 8.65
CA SER A 66 -6.33 -10.24 8.65
C SER A 66 -5.92 -10.58 7.24
N THR A 67 -5.62 -9.55 6.45
CA THR A 67 -4.97 -9.78 5.17
C THR A 67 -3.51 -10.14 5.47
N ASN A 68 -3.18 -11.43 5.41
CA ASN A 68 -1.79 -11.89 5.27
C ASN A 68 -1.24 -11.49 3.89
N THR A 69 -1.42 -10.23 3.50
CA THR A 69 -0.92 -9.70 2.26
C THR A 69 0.58 -9.55 2.41
N PRO A 70 1.35 -9.98 1.40
CA PRO A 70 2.80 -9.79 1.42
C PRO A 70 3.12 -8.30 1.58
N LEU A 71 4.01 -8.01 2.53
CA LEU A 71 4.58 -6.67 2.70
C LEU A 71 5.46 -6.34 1.49
N GLY A 72 5.52 -5.05 1.17
CA GLY A 72 6.23 -4.54 0.01
C GLY A 72 5.48 -4.75 -1.32
N GLY A 73 6.13 -4.37 -2.41
CA GLY A 73 5.53 -4.40 -3.74
C GLY A 73 6.56 -4.25 -4.85
N LEU A 74 6.12 -4.49 -6.09
CA LEU A 74 6.97 -4.37 -7.26
C LEU A 74 6.83 -2.96 -7.86
N LEU A 75 7.95 -2.25 -7.98
CA LEU A 75 8.04 -1.02 -8.77
C LEU A 75 8.55 -1.36 -10.17
N ALA A 76 7.61 -1.57 -11.08
CA ALA A 76 7.89 -1.91 -12.47
C ALA A 76 7.73 -0.70 -13.42
N ASP A 77 8.14 0.48 -12.95
CA ASP A 77 8.19 1.69 -13.78
C ASP A 77 9.25 1.56 -14.89
N ASP A 78 9.11 2.30 -15.98
CA ASP A 78 10.15 2.44 -17.00
C ASP A 78 11.50 2.92 -16.42
N ILE A 79 12.59 2.56 -17.09
CA ILE A 79 13.93 3.03 -16.74
C ILE A 79 13.96 4.56 -16.91
N GLY A 80 14.62 5.26 -15.97
CA GLY A 80 14.72 6.73 -15.99
C GLY A 80 13.65 7.46 -15.17
N LEU A 81 12.60 6.79 -14.68
CA LEU A 81 11.56 7.42 -13.84
C LEU A 81 11.98 7.71 -12.38
N GLY A 82 13.23 7.41 -12.02
CA GLY A 82 13.80 7.73 -10.71
C GLY A 82 13.40 6.76 -9.60
N LYS A 83 13.24 5.46 -9.91
CA LYS A 83 12.94 4.40 -8.92
C LYS A 83 13.91 4.39 -7.73
N THR A 84 15.20 4.66 -7.96
CA THR A 84 16.21 4.77 -6.88
C THR A 84 15.89 5.90 -5.90
N ILE A 85 15.45 7.05 -6.41
CA ILE A 85 15.04 8.18 -5.56
C ILE A 85 13.82 7.80 -4.73
N GLN A 86 12.84 7.10 -5.33
CA GLN A 86 11.65 6.61 -4.63
C GLN A 86 12.02 5.61 -3.50
N ALA A 87 12.93 4.67 -3.76
CA ALA A 87 13.38 3.69 -2.76
C ALA A 87 14.14 4.35 -1.58
N ASN A 88 15.01 5.32 -1.88
CA ASN A 88 15.71 6.08 -0.84
C ASN A 88 14.74 6.92 0.00
N ALA A 89 13.75 7.56 -0.64
CA ALA A 89 12.71 8.28 0.04
C ALA A 89 11.92 7.35 0.99
N LEU A 90 11.51 6.17 0.52
CA LEU A 90 10.82 5.17 1.34
C LEU A 90 11.63 4.76 2.58
N THR A 91 12.91 4.43 2.37
CA THR A 91 13.82 4.02 3.47
C THR A 91 14.00 5.14 4.50
N SER A 92 14.11 6.39 4.04
CA SER A 92 14.28 7.54 4.92
C SER A 92 13.03 7.82 5.78
N THR A 93 11.84 7.62 5.22
CA THR A 93 10.57 7.80 5.94
C THR A 93 10.33 6.67 6.95
N SER A 94 10.71 5.43 6.61
CA SER A 94 10.49 4.25 7.47
C SER A 94 11.41 4.21 8.69
N LYS A 95 12.58 4.86 8.64
CA LYS A 95 13.51 4.95 9.78
C LYS A 95 13.12 6.01 10.82
N GLN A 96 12.05 6.78 10.58
CA GLN A 96 11.58 7.84 11.48
C GLN A 96 10.30 7.48 12.25
N SER A 97 9.68 6.31 11.98
CA SER A 97 8.57 5.76 12.78
C SER A 97 9.09 4.84 13.87
#